data_AF-X6L7B5-F1
#
_entry.id   AF-X6L7B5-F1
#
_cell.length_a   1.000
_cell.length_b   1.000
_cell.length_c   1.000
_cell.angle_alpha   90.00
_cell.angle_beta   90.00
_cell.angle_gamma   90.00
#
_symmetry.space_group_name_H-M   'P 1'
#
loop_
_entity.id
_entity.type
_entity.pdbx_description
1 polymer ?
#
loop_
_entity_poly.entity_id
_entity_poly.type
_entity_poly.pdbx_seq_one_letter_code
_entity_poly.pdbx_strand_id
1 'polypeptide(L)'
;RYINELDVICPRQFQQEQEQEQQQLQMSTQQGHEEGETPGIISCDFKGKLKQVNDHLEHSCCLQMVKCWFESFGCNHKCLKFTIHDHLTSNIKLHFDLVIKSFNTLQQNIRQYQDEISKLKLENETLKVELQLKGKKDEEIAHLKQQLNQYQKDNLQLISAQVCYVFIFASIYSKYQNQIIIMIKQKITFVEIEKLKKDIESKDNEIKTIKQEIQLKQKQIIQQIDENKEEQKQNIINTLSALDFQL
;
A
#
# COMPACT_ATOMS: atom_id res chain seq x y z
N ARG A 1 -12.52 12.95 93.43
CA ARG A 1 -11.83 14.11 92.80
C ARG A 1 -11.62 13.76 91.33
N TYR A 2 -12.11 14.59 90.41
CA TYR A 2 -11.95 14.37 88.97
C TYR A 2 -10.56 14.87 88.54
N ILE A 3 -9.75 13.99 87.94
CA ILE A 3 -8.36 14.29 87.51
C ILE A 3 -8.31 15.48 86.53
N ASN A 4 -9.36 15.69 85.75
CA ASN A 4 -9.47 16.76 84.75
C ASN A 4 -9.55 18.18 85.34
N GLU A 5 -9.86 18.32 86.62
CA GLU A 5 -10.03 19.61 87.32
C GLU A 5 -8.77 20.05 88.09
N LEU A 6 -7.68 19.26 87.99
CA LEU A 6 -6.39 19.64 88.55
C LEU A 6 -5.82 20.86 87.83
N ASP A 7 -5.33 21.80 88.61
CA ASP A 7 -4.57 22.95 88.12
C ASP A 7 -3.15 22.50 87.78
N VAL A 8 -2.73 22.80 86.56
CA VAL A 8 -1.43 22.42 86.02
C VAL A 8 -0.79 23.60 85.30
N ILE A 9 0.53 23.58 85.25
CA ILE A 9 1.35 24.51 84.46
C ILE A 9 1.63 23.94 83.08
N CYS A 10 2.18 24.75 82.18
CA CYS A 10 2.58 24.30 80.85
C CYS A 10 3.64 23.17 80.93
N PRO A 11 3.40 21.99 80.35
CA PRO A 11 4.40 20.91 80.34
C PRO A 11 5.72 21.31 79.65
N ARG A 12 5.65 22.14 78.60
CA ARG A 12 6.86 22.64 77.91
C ARG A 12 7.66 23.62 78.76
N GLN A 13 6.99 24.44 79.58
CA GLN A 13 7.65 25.33 80.52
C GLN A 13 8.40 24.52 81.58
N PHE A 14 7.71 23.55 82.17
CA PHE A 14 8.29 22.67 83.18
C PHE A 14 9.52 21.90 82.64
N GLN A 15 9.44 21.39 81.42
CA GLN A 15 10.58 20.74 80.77
C GLN A 15 11.76 21.70 80.57
N GLN A 16 11.49 22.92 80.06
CA GLN A 16 12.52 23.92 79.85
C GLN A 16 13.21 24.33 81.15
N GLU A 17 12.46 24.51 82.24
CA GLU A 17 13.00 24.83 83.57
C GLU A 17 13.91 23.70 84.08
N GLN A 18 13.50 22.44 83.94
CA GLN A 18 14.34 21.31 84.31
C GLN A 18 15.64 21.24 83.51
N GLU A 19 15.57 21.46 82.20
CA GLU A 19 16.75 21.47 81.32
C GLU A 19 17.69 22.62 81.68
N GLN A 20 17.16 23.78 82.05
CA GLN A 20 17.95 24.94 82.49
C GLN A 20 18.61 24.69 83.85
N GLU A 21 17.90 24.15 84.83
CA GLU A 21 18.47 23.79 86.14
C GLU A 21 19.61 22.79 86.00
N GLN A 22 19.44 21.78 85.14
CA GLN A 22 20.50 20.81 84.82
C GLN A 22 21.72 21.47 84.16
N GLN A 23 21.52 22.43 83.26
CA GLN A 23 22.61 23.15 82.60
C GLN A 23 23.35 24.11 83.56
N GLN A 24 22.64 24.79 84.47
CA GLN A 24 23.26 25.65 85.48
C GLN A 24 24.15 24.86 86.48
N LEU A 25 23.72 23.65 86.83
CA LEU A 25 24.51 22.73 87.67
C LEU A 25 25.82 22.29 86.99
N GLN A 26 25.86 22.24 85.64
CA GLN A 26 27.08 21.92 84.88
C GLN A 26 27.99 23.14 84.64
N MET A 27 27.43 24.34 84.51
CA MET A 27 28.19 25.59 84.33
C MET A 27 28.83 26.12 85.62
N SER A 28 28.34 25.70 86.80
CA SER A 28 28.91 26.08 88.10
C SER A 28 30.33 25.52 88.35
N THR A 29 30.87 24.71 87.43
CA THR A 29 32.25 24.19 87.47
C THR A 29 33.27 25.01 86.67
N GLN A 30 32.88 26.05 85.93
CA GLN A 30 33.82 26.96 85.27
C GLN A 30 33.44 28.42 85.55
N GLN A 31 34.12 28.98 86.56
CA GLN A 31 33.99 30.36 86.98
C GLN A 31 34.80 31.27 86.04
N GLY A 32 34.17 32.25 85.39
CA GLY A 32 34.89 33.31 84.67
C GLY A 32 34.04 34.06 83.65
N HIS A 33 33.40 35.14 84.12
CA HIS A 33 33.02 36.36 83.40
C HIS A 33 32.72 36.32 81.89
N GLU A 34 31.47 36.62 81.55
CA GLU A 34 31.11 37.73 80.65
C GLU A 34 29.64 38.11 80.93
N GLU A 35 29.39 39.37 81.32
CA GLU A 35 28.05 39.95 81.44
C GLU A 35 27.48 40.17 80.03
N GLY A 36 27.13 39.07 79.35
CA GLY A 36 26.22 39.09 78.21
C GLY A 36 24.79 39.09 78.75
N GLU A 37 23.97 40.04 78.30
CA GLU A 37 22.52 40.04 78.52
C GLU A 37 21.99 38.61 78.31
N THR A 38 21.55 37.96 79.39
CA THR A 38 20.86 36.67 79.29
C THR A 38 19.64 36.91 78.40
N PRO A 39 19.54 36.26 77.21
CA PRO A 39 18.38 36.41 76.35
C PRO A 39 17.14 36.13 77.21
N GLY A 40 16.26 37.12 77.35
CA GLY A 40 15.17 37.08 78.32
C GLY A 40 14.51 35.71 78.29
N ILE A 41 14.58 34.97 79.40
CA ILE A 41 14.04 33.62 79.49
C ILE A 41 12.53 33.77 79.32
N ILE A 42 12.06 33.47 78.12
CA ILE A 42 10.64 33.60 77.81
C ILE A 42 9.94 32.39 78.39
N SER A 43 9.04 32.68 79.32
CA SER A 43 8.26 31.70 80.04
C SER A 43 6.85 31.61 79.47
N CYS A 44 6.29 30.42 79.42
CA CYS A 44 4.85 30.23 79.25
C CYS A 44 4.15 30.44 80.59
N ASP A 45 3.22 31.39 80.65
CA ASP A 45 2.44 31.75 81.85
C ASP A 45 1.16 30.91 82.03
N PHE A 46 0.96 29.90 81.19
CA PHE A 46 -0.23 29.04 81.26
C PHE A 46 -0.36 28.36 82.62
N LYS A 47 -1.46 28.67 83.29
CA LYS A 47 -1.96 28.03 84.51
C LYS A 47 -3.43 27.74 84.29
N GLY A 48 -3.79 26.46 84.16
CA GLY A 48 -5.14 26.06 83.77
C GLY A 48 -5.48 24.64 84.17
N LYS A 49 -6.68 24.19 83.77
CA LYS A 49 -7.13 22.82 84.07
C LYS A 49 -6.44 21.81 83.15
N LEU A 50 -6.18 20.61 83.65
CA LEU A 50 -5.57 19.53 82.87
C LEU A 50 -6.28 19.28 81.53
N LYS A 51 -7.61 19.35 81.50
CA LYS A 51 -8.40 19.22 80.26
C LYS A 51 -8.11 20.28 79.18
N GLN A 52 -7.50 21.41 79.54
CA GLN A 52 -7.16 22.53 78.65
C GLN A 52 -5.72 22.46 78.12
N VAL A 53 -4.90 21.53 78.62
CA VAL A 53 -3.46 21.48 78.29
C VAL A 53 -3.21 21.15 76.82
N ASN A 54 -3.94 20.18 76.25
CA ASN A 54 -3.73 19.78 74.87
C ASN A 54 -4.02 20.93 73.89
N ASP A 55 -5.15 21.60 74.09
CA ASP A 55 -5.52 22.80 73.32
C ASP A 55 -4.44 23.89 73.42
N HIS A 56 -3.95 24.15 74.63
CA HIS A 56 -2.84 25.07 74.83
C HIS A 56 -1.58 24.64 74.05
N LEU A 57 -1.14 23.39 74.16
CA LEU A 57 0.10 22.90 73.53
C LEU A 57 0.07 22.94 72.00
N GLU A 58 -1.09 22.72 71.40
CA GLU A 58 -1.27 22.70 69.94
C GLU A 58 -1.44 24.11 69.35
N HIS A 59 -2.16 24.99 70.05
CA HIS A 59 -2.64 26.24 69.45
C HIS A 59 -2.07 27.50 70.07
N SER A 60 -1.74 27.50 71.37
CA SER A 60 -1.50 28.75 72.12
C SER A 60 -0.14 28.82 72.80
N CYS A 61 0.56 27.70 72.96
CA CYS A 61 1.83 27.63 73.66
C CYS A 61 2.94 28.38 72.91
N CYS A 62 3.48 29.42 73.54
CA CYS A 62 4.59 30.21 73.00
C CYS A 62 5.87 29.38 72.80
N LEU A 63 6.06 28.34 73.61
CA LEU A 63 7.22 27.44 73.57
C LEU A 63 7.12 26.35 72.49
N GLN A 64 6.10 26.39 71.63
CA GLN A 64 5.99 25.46 70.51
C GLN A 64 7.13 25.70 69.51
N MET A 65 7.86 24.66 69.13
CA MET A 65 8.79 24.73 68.00
C MET A 65 8.00 24.77 66.69
N VAL A 66 8.20 25.82 65.91
CA VAL A 66 7.57 26.03 64.60
C VAL A 66 8.63 26.17 63.52
N LYS A 67 8.28 25.76 62.31
CA LYS A 67 9.12 25.98 61.12
C LYS A 67 8.92 27.39 60.58
N CYS A 68 9.93 27.91 59.88
CA CYS A 68 9.81 29.18 59.18
C CYS A 68 8.70 29.12 58.11
N TRP A 69 7.96 30.22 57.95
CA TRP A 69 6.91 30.35 56.94
C TRP A 69 7.45 30.29 55.49
N PHE A 70 8.76 30.50 55.31
CA PHE A 70 9.45 30.42 54.03
C PHE A 70 10.14 29.05 53.78
N GLU A 71 9.74 27.98 54.50
CA GLU A 71 10.29 26.64 54.30
C GLU A 71 10.16 26.16 52.84
N SER A 72 9.03 26.39 52.19
CA SER A 72 8.80 26.01 50.78
C SER A 72 9.71 26.73 49.79
N PHE A 73 10.30 27.87 50.18
CA PHE A 73 11.27 28.61 49.39
C PHE A 73 12.72 28.26 49.76
N GLY A 74 12.93 27.40 50.77
CA GLY A 74 14.25 26.88 51.16
C GLY A 74 14.77 27.38 52.52
N CYS A 75 13.97 28.09 53.32
CA CYS A 75 14.38 28.48 54.67
C CYS A 75 14.16 27.32 55.65
N ASN A 76 15.24 26.67 56.07
CA ASN A 76 15.18 25.50 56.97
C ASN A 76 15.17 25.86 58.47
N HIS A 77 14.97 27.14 58.83
CA HIS A 77 15.01 27.59 60.21
C HIS A 77 13.81 27.07 61.03
N LYS A 78 14.08 26.68 62.26
CA LYS A 78 13.09 26.25 63.25
C LYS A 78 13.33 27.03 64.53
N CYS A 79 12.29 27.62 65.09
CA CYS A 79 12.38 28.45 66.28
C CYS A 79 11.13 28.32 67.14
N LEU A 80 11.16 28.89 68.35
CA LEU A 80 10.01 28.94 69.23
C LEU A 80 8.93 29.86 68.61
N LYS A 81 7.67 29.54 68.85
CA LYS A 81 6.53 30.24 68.26
C LYS A 81 6.54 31.73 68.59
N PHE A 82 7.08 32.13 69.74
CA PHE A 82 7.20 33.55 70.06
C PHE A 82 8.36 34.25 69.33
N THR A 83 9.47 33.57 69.01
CA THR A 83 10.63 34.18 68.30
C THR A 83 10.47 34.20 66.79
N ILE A 84 9.41 33.57 66.25
CA ILE A 84 9.21 33.51 64.80
C ILE A 84 9.17 34.91 64.16
N HIS A 85 8.55 35.89 64.82
CA HIS A 85 8.48 37.26 64.31
C HIS A 85 9.86 37.94 64.28
N ASP A 86 10.71 37.71 65.29
CA ASP A 86 12.06 38.25 65.32
C ASP A 86 12.93 37.62 64.22
N HIS A 87 12.80 36.30 64.03
CA HIS A 87 13.44 35.60 62.93
C HIS A 87 12.99 36.17 61.58
N LEU A 88 11.69 36.31 61.35
CA LEU A 88 11.11 36.84 60.11
C LEU A 88 11.58 38.28 59.83
N THR A 89 11.63 39.12 60.87
CA THR A 89 12.04 40.53 60.76
C THR A 89 13.53 40.65 60.49
N SER A 90 14.36 39.94 61.23
CA SER A 90 15.83 40.00 61.11
C SER A 90 16.33 39.37 59.80
N ASN A 91 15.57 38.42 59.24
CA ASN A 91 15.94 37.68 58.02
C ASN A 91 15.07 38.06 56.81
N ILE A 92 14.35 39.17 56.85
CA ILE A 92 13.41 39.56 55.78
C ILE A 92 14.07 39.65 54.40
N LYS A 93 15.31 40.15 54.34
CA LYS A 93 16.09 40.22 53.10
C LYS A 93 16.36 38.83 52.52
N LEU A 94 16.80 37.88 53.36
CA LEU A 94 17.02 36.49 52.94
C LEU A 94 15.72 35.88 52.39
N HIS A 95 14.60 36.07 53.08
CA HIS A 95 13.31 35.54 52.64
C HIS A 95 12.88 36.14 51.30
N PHE A 96 13.05 37.44 51.10
CA PHE A 96 12.81 38.07 49.79
C PHE A 96 13.70 37.48 48.70
N ASP A 97 15.00 37.31 48.96
CA ASP A 97 15.93 36.73 47.98
C ASP A 97 15.52 35.30 47.59
N LEU A 98 15.06 34.49 48.55
CA LEU A 98 14.53 33.14 48.29
C LEU A 98 13.27 33.18 47.41
N VAL A 99 12.32 34.09 47.69
CA VAL A 99 11.11 34.25 46.87
C VAL A 99 11.45 34.72 45.46
N ILE A 100 12.33 35.73 45.33
CA ILE A 100 12.76 36.25 44.02
C ILE A 100 13.48 35.18 43.21
N LYS A 101 14.34 34.37 43.84
CA LYS A 101 14.99 33.24 43.17
C LYS A 101 13.97 32.25 42.64
N SER A 102 12.99 31.84 43.44
CA SER A 102 11.93 30.93 43.02
C SER A 102 11.06 31.52 41.90
N PHE A 103 10.73 32.81 41.98
CA PHE A 103 9.98 33.52 40.95
C PHE A 103 10.74 33.58 39.63
N ASN A 104 12.05 33.90 39.65
CA ASN A 104 12.89 33.95 38.46
C ASN A 104 12.99 32.57 37.79
N THR A 105 13.17 31.49 38.57
CA THR A 105 13.15 30.12 38.05
C THR A 105 11.82 29.79 37.40
N LEU A 106 10.69 30.14 38.04
CA LEU A 106 9.37 29.93 37.47
C LEU A 106 9.19 30.71 36.15
N GLN A 107 9.63 31.97 36.11
CA GLN A 107 9.57 32.79 34.90
C GLN A 107 10.41 32.21 33.76
N GLN A 108 11.60 31.67 34.06
CA GLN A 108 12.44 30.97 33.09
C GLN A 108 11.74 29.72 32.54
N ASN A 109 11.15 28.90 33.41
CA ASN A 109 10.41 27.71 33.00
C ASN A 109 9.21 28.06 32.11
N ILE A 110 8.46 29.12 32.43
CA ILE A 110 7.34 29.60 31.60
C ILE A 110 7.82 30.00 30.21
N ARG A 111 8.94 30.73 30.10
CA ARG A 111 9.52 31.10 28.79
C ARG A 111 9.94 29.86 28.00
N GLN A 112 10.61 28.91 28.65
CA GLN A 112 11.01 27.66 28.01
C GLN A 112 9.81 26.89 27.46
N TYR A 113 8.73 26.75 28.25
CA TYR A 113 7.51 26.12 27.78
C TYR A 113 6.84 26.88 26.63
N GLN A 114 6.86 28.22 26.63
CA GLN A 114 6.35 29.02 25.51
C GLN A 114 7.14 28.81 24.22
N ASP A 115 8.47 28.71 24.32
CA ASP A 115 9.34 28.42 23.17
C ASP A 115 9.09 27.01 22.63
N GLU A 116 8.94 26.02 23.51
CA GLU A 116 8.63 24.63 23.13
C GLU A 116 7.25 24.51 22.46
N ILE A 117 6.23 25.16 23.00
CA ILE A 117 4.89 25.24 22.38
C ILE A 117 4.97 25.87 20.99
N SER A 118 5.76 26.95 20.84
CA SER A 118 5.93 27.62 19.55
C SER A 118 6.62 26.73 18.52
N LYS A 119 7.65 25.98 18.95
CA LYS A 119 8.34 24.99 18.11
C LYS A 119 7.40 23.85 17.68
N LEU A 120 6.68 23.26 18.62
CA LEU A 120 5.72 22.18 18.34
C LEU A 120 4.57 22.64 17.43
N LYS A 121 4.16 23.91 17.53
CA LYS A 121 3.16 24.49 16.61
C LYS A 121 3.69 24.58 15.19
N LEU A 122 4.94 25.01 15.01
CA LEU A 122 5.57 25.08 13.68
C LEU A 122 5.75 23.69 13.05
N GLU A 123 6.14 22.70 13.87
CA GLU A 123 6.29 21.31 13.42
C GLU A 123 4.94 20.72 12.99
N ASN A 124 3.86 20.98 13.73
CA ASN A 124 2.51 20.55 13.35
C ASN A 124 2.04 21.15 12.02
N GLU A 125 2.29 22.44 11.77
CA GLU A 125 1.95 23.06 10.47
C GLU A 125 2.78 22.46 9.33
N THR A 126 4.07 22.19 9.56
CA THR A 126 4.92 21.50 8.58
C THR A 126 4.37 20.12 8.24
N LEU A 127 4.06 19.30 9.25
CA LEU A 127 3.49 17.96 9.07
C LEU A 127 2.15 18.00 8.34
N LYS A 128 1.30 19.01 8.62
CA LYS A 128 0.03 19.20 7.93
C LYS A 128 0.21 19.48 6.44
N VAL A 129 1.20 20.30 6.06
CA VAL A 129 1.54 20.55 4.65
C VAL A 129 2.07 19.29 3.97
N GLU A 130 2.94 18.53 4.65
CA GLU A 130 3.45 17.25 4.11
C GLU A 130 2.34 16.23 3.87
N LEU A 131 1.38 16.12 4.79
CA LEU A 131 0.21 15.24 4.63
C LEU A 131 -0.65 15.64 3.43
N GLN A 132 -0.89 16.94 3.23
CA GLN A 132 -1.63 17.43 2.06
C GLN A 132 -0.89 17.12 0.75
N LEU A 133 0.44 17.29 0.74
CA LEU A 133 1.24 16.97 -0.43
C LEU A 133 1.22 15.47 -0.75
N LYS A 134 1.27 14.62 0.28
CA LYS A 134 1.17 13.17 0.13
C LYS A 134 -0.19 12.77 -0.45
N GLY A 135 -1.28 13.35 0.05
CA GLY A 135 -2.62 13.13 -0.51
C GLY A 135 -2.70 13.45 -2.00
N LYS A 136 -2.16 14.60 -2.44
CA LYS A 136 -2.12 14.96 -3.87
C LYS A 136 -1.30 13.98 -4.72
N LYS A 137 -0.17 13.48 -4.20
CA LYS A 137 0.65 12.46 -4.89
C LYS A 137 -0.10 11.14 -5.02
N ASP A 138 -0.84 10.73 -3.99
CA ASP A 138 -1.63 9.50 -4.02
C ASP A 138 -2.77 9.59 -5.05
N GLU A 139 -3.41 10.76 -5.19
CA GLU A 139 -4.40 11.05 -6.25
C GLU A 139 -3.78 10.97 -7.65
N GLU A 140 -2.61 11.60 -7.85
CA GLU A 140 -1.88 11.56 -9.12
C GLU A 140 -1.48 10.13 -9.50
N ILE A 141 -0.98 9.35 -8.54
CA ILE A 141 -0.65 7.93 -8.73
C ILE A 141 -1.90 7.12 -9.11
N ALA A 142 -3.03 7.36 -8.45
CA ALA A 142 -4.29 6.68 -8.77
C ALA A 142 -4.75 7.01 -10.21
N HIS A 143 -4.67 8.28 -10.61
CA HIS A 143 -4.98 8.71 -11.96
C HIS A 143 -4.06 8.08 -13.02
N LEU A 144 -2.74 8.06 -12.79
CA LEU A 144 -1.78 7.42 -13.70
C LEU A 144 -2.02 5.91 -13.82
N LYS A 145 -2.33 5.22 -12.71
CA LYS A 145 -2.71 3.80 -12.74
C LYS A 145 -3.98 3.56 -13.58
N GLN A 146 -4.97 4.44 -13.47
CA GLN A 146 -6.19 4.36 -14.28
C GLN A 146 -5.87 4.53 -15.77
N GLN A 147 -5.04 5.51 -16.14
CA GLN A 147 -4.61 5.72 -17.53
C GLN A 147 -3.85 4.50 -18.07
N LEU A 148 -2.93 3.93 -17.29
CA LEU A 148 -2.17 2.75 -17.69
C LEU A 148 -3.09 1.54 -17.94
N ASN A 149 -4.06 1.31 -17.06
CA ASN A 149 -5.05 0.24 -17.24
C ASN A 149 -5.90 0.45 -18.49
N GLN A 150 -6.26 1.69 -18.82
CA GLN A 150 -6.99 2.00 -20.05
C GLN A 150 -6.13 1.70 -21.28
N TYR A 151 -4.89 2.17 -21.31
CA TYR A 151 -3.96 1.91 -22.40
C TYR A 151 -3.73 0.40 -22.63
N GLN A 152 -3.63 -0.39 -21.56
CA GLN A 152 -3.53 -1.85 -21.64
C GLN A 152 -4.77 -2.48 -22.29
N LYS A 153 -5.97 -2.02 -21.94
CA LYS A 153 -7.22 -2.50 -22.56
C LYS A 153 -7.27 -2.17 -24.04
N ASP A 154 -6.92 -0.94 -24.41
CA ASP A 154 -6.94 -0.48 -25.80
C ASP A 154 -5.93 -1.29 -26.65
N ASN A 155 -4.74 -1.55 -26.10
CA ASN A 155 -3.73 -2.38 -26.77
C ASN A 155 -4.21 -3.83 -26.96
N LEU A 156 -4.88 -4.41 -25.96
CA LEU A 156 -5.45 -5.75 -26.06
C LEU A 156 -6.55 -5.82 -27.14
N GLN A 157 -7.41 -4.81 -27.22
CA GLN A 157 -8.42 -4.69 -28.28
C GLN A 157 -7.76 -4.58 -29.66
N LEU A 158 -6.71 -3.77 -29.79
CA LEU A 158 -5.96 -3.62 -31.03
C LEU A 158 -5.34 -4.95 -31.48
N ILE A 159 -4.69 -5.68 -30.57
CA ILE A 159 -4.13 -7.01 -30.84
C ILE A 159 -5.24 -7.98 -31.29
N SER A 160 -6.38 -7.96 -30.60
CA SER A 160 -7.53 -8.80 -30.97
C SER A 160 -8.03 -8.48 -32.39
N ALA A 161 -8.14 -7.19 -32.74
CA ALA A 161 -8.54 -6.75 -34.07
C ALA A 161 -7.51 -7.17 -35.16
N GLN A 162 -6.21 -7.05 -34.87
CA GLN A 162 -5.14 -7.50 -35.77
C GLN A 162 -5.21 -9.01 -36.02
N VAL A 163 -5.40 -9.81 -34.97
CA VAL A 163 -5.57 -11.26 -35.09
C VAL A 163 -6.78 -11.59 -35.95
N CYS A 164 -7.92 -10.94 -35.71
CA CYS A 164 -9.12 -11.12 -36.53
C CYS A 164 -8.87 -10.79 -38.01
N TYR A 165 -8.19 -9.68 -38.29
CA TYR A 165 -7.81 -9.28 -39.64
C TYR A 165 -6.93 -10.34 -40.32
N VAL A 166 -5.90 -10.85 -39.66
CA VAL A 166 -5.04 -11.91 -40.20
C VAL A 166 -5.85 -13.18 -40.54
N PHE A 167 -6.79 -13.59 -39.68
CA PHE A 167 -7.67 -14.73 -39.94
C PHE A 167 -8.59 -14.51 -41.14
N ILE A 168 -9.17 -13.32 -41.28
CA ILE A 168 -10.00 -12.96 -42.43
C ILE A 168 -9.17 -13.01 -43.72
N PHE A 169 -7.98 -12.41 -43.71
CA PHE A 169 -7.06 -12.43 -44.87
C PHE A 169 -6.64 -13.85 -45.25
N ALA A 170 -6.29 -14.68 -44.28
CA ALA A 170 -5.95 -16.09 -44.52
C ALA A 170 -7.13 -16.86 -45.16
N SER A 171 -8.35 -16.61 -44.68
CA SER A 171 -9.57 -17.23 -45.21
C SER A 171 -9.86 -16.81 -46.65
N ILE A 172 -9.72 -15.51 -46.96
CA ILE A 172 -9.86 -14.97 -48.33
C ILE A 172 -8.79 -15.56 -49.25
N TYR A 173 -7.54 -15.58 -48.80
CA TYR A 173 -6.42 -16.14 -49.55
C TYR A 173 -6.64 -17.62 -49.88
N SER A 174 -7.08 -18.42 -48.91
CA SER A 174 -7.43 -19.84 -49.11
C SER A 174 -8.52 -20.02 -50.17
N LYS A 175 -9.59 -19.21 -50.14
CA LYS A 175 -10.64 -19.24 -51.16
C LYS A 175 -10.11 -18.93 -52.56
N TYR A 176 -9.25 -17.92 -52.68
CA TYR A 176 -8.65 -17.54 -53.97
C TYR A 176 -7.73 -18.63 -54.53
N GLN A 177 -6.90 -19.25 -53.69
CA GLN A 177 -6.07 -20.39 -54.06
C GLN A 177 -6.90 -21.57 -54.57
N ASN A 178 -8.00 -21.90 -53.88
CA ASN A 178 -8.91 -22.94 -54.32
C ASN A 178 -9.55 -22.64 -55.70
N GLN A 179 -9.93 -21.38 -55.95
CA GLN A 179 -10.45 -20.98 -57.26
C GLN A 179 -9.40 -21.12 -58.37
N ILE A 180 -8.14 -20.72 -58.12
CA ILE A 180 -7.03 -20.91 -59.07
C ILE A 180 -6.83 -22.40 -59.38
N ILE A 181 -6.81 -23.25 -58.35
CA ILE A 181 -6.65 -24.71 -58.53
C ILE A 181 -7.77 -25.29 -59.41
N ILE A 182 -9.02 -24.87 -59.18
CA ILE A 182 -10.17 -25.31 -60.00
C ILE A 182 -10.00 -24.85 -61.46
N MET A 183 -9.60 -23.59 -61.67
CA MET A 183 -9.38 -23.03 -63.01
C MET A 183 -8.26 -23.77 -63.77
N ILE A 184 -7.16 -24.10 -63.09
CA ILE A 184 -6.06 -24.89 -63.66
C ILE A 184 -6.55 -26.29 -64.06
N LYS A 185 -7.30 -26.98 -63.18
CA LYS A 185 -7.86 -28.31 -63.48
C LYS A 185 -8.77 -28.28 -64.71
N GLN A 186 -9.68 -27.31 -64.80
CA GLN A 186 -10.56 -27.14 -65.97
C GLN A 186 -9.78 -26.93 -67.27
N LYS A 187 -8.70 -26.12 -67.21
CA LYS A 187 -7.85 -25.88 -68.38
C LYS A 187 -7.10 -27.13 -68.84
N ILE A 188 -6.63 -27.95 -67.90
CA ILE A 188 -6.00 -29.25 -68.21
C ILE A 188 -7.01 -30.18 -68.90
N THR A 189 -8.21 -30.35 -68.33
CA THR A 189 -9.26 -31.18 -68.92
C THR A 189 -9.65 -30.72 -70.32
N PHE A 190 -9.74 -29.40 -70.55
CA PHE A 190 -10.02 -28.86 -71.89
C PHE A 190 -8.95 -29.23 -72.92
N VAL A 191 -7.67 -29.18 -72.55
CA VAL A 191 -6.56 -29.60 -73.42
C VAL A 191 -6.63 -31.09 -73.75
N GLU A 192 -6.98 -31.94 -72.78
CA GLU A 192 -7.17 -33.38 -73.00
C GLU A 192 -8.33 -33.66 -73.95
N ILE A 193 -9.45 -32.95 -73.81
CA ILE A 193 -10.60 -33.05 -74.72
C ILE A 193 -10.23 -32.64 -76.14
N GLU A 194 -9.50 -31.54 -76.32
CA GLU A 194 -9.03 -31.09 -77.63
C GLU A 194 -8.08 -32.11 -78.30
N LYS A 195 -7.24 -32.80 -77.51
CA LYS A 195 -6.39 -33.89 -78.02
C LYS A 195 -7.24 -35.08 -78.50
N LEU A 196 -8.17 -35.55 -77.66
CA LEU A 196 -9.08 -36.65 -78.02
C LEU A 196 -9.92 -36.32 -79.26
N LYS A 197 -10.36 -35.06 -79.40
CA LYS A 197 -11.11 -34.61 -80.57
C LYS A 197 -10.29 -34.74 -81.86
N LYS A 198 -9.00 -34.36 -81.84
CA LYS A 198 -8.09 -34.55 -82.99
C LYS A 198 -7.86 -36.03 -83.28
N ASP A 199 -7.72 -36.86 -82.25
CA ASP A 199 -7.57 -38.31 -82.41
C ASP A 199 -8.82 -38.95 -83.06
N ILE A 200 -10.02 -38.53 -82.63
CA ILE A 200 -11.30 -38.95 -83.23
C ILE A 200 -11.39 -38.52 -84.70
N GLU A 201 -11.06 -37.26 -85.01
CA GLU A 201 -11.08 -36.74 -86.39
C GLU A 201 -10.11 -37.51 -87.30
N SER A 202 -8.91 -37.86 -86.79
CA SER A 202 -7.97 -38.73 -87.50
C SER A 202 -8.56 -40.11 -87.78
N LYS A 203 -9.24 -40.72 -86.79
CA LYS A 203 -9.86 -42.04 -86.94
C LYS A 203 -11.05 -42.04 -87.89
N ASP A 204 -11.87 -41.00 -87.89
CA ASP A 204 -12.94 -40.84 -88.87
C ASP A 204 -12.41 -40.75 -90.30
N ASN A 205 -11.27 -40.06 -90.50
CA ASN A 205 -10.59 -40.00 -91.79
C ASN A 205 -10.06 -41.38 -92.23
N GLU A 206 -9.45 -42.15 -91.33
CA GLU A 206 -9.04 -43.54 -91.60
C GLU A 206 -10.24 -44.43 -91.99
N ILE A 207 -11.34 -44.36 -91.23
CA ILE A 207 -12.57 -45.11 -91.51
C ILE A 207 -13.13 -44.75 -92.90
N LYS A 208 -13.11 -43.47 -93.27
CA LYS A 208 -13.56 -43.01 -94.60
C LYS A 208 -12.72 -43.61 -95.72
N THR A 209 -11.40 -43.67 -95.56
CA THR A 209 -10.48 -44.31 -96.51
C THR A 209 -10.77 -45.81 -96.63
N ILE A 210 -10.86 -46.53 -95.50
CA ILE A 210 -11.20 -47.96 -95.48
C ILE A 210 -12.55 -48.21 -96.16
N LYS A 211 -13.56 -47.36 -95.92
CA LYS A 211 -14.87 -47.48 -96.56
C LYS A 211 -14.78 -47.34 -98.09
N GLN A 212 -13.95 -46.44 -98.61
CA GLN A 212 -13.69 -46.30 -100.04
C GLN A 212 -12.99 -47.54 -100.62
N GLU A 213 -12.00 -48.08 -99.92
CA GLU A 213 -11.32 -49.32 -100.33
C GLU A 213 -12.27 -50.52 -100.38
N ILE A 214 -13.14 -50.68 -99.37
CA ILE A 214 -14.17 -51.72 -99.35
C ILE A 214 -15.11 -51.58 -100.56
N GLN A 215 -15.60 -50.37 -100.85
CA GLN A 215 -16.45 -50.11 -102.01
C GLN A 215 -15.74 -50.45 -103.34
N LEU A 216 -14.44 -50.13 -103.46
CA LEU A 216 -13.65 -50.48 -104.64
C LEU A 216 -13.52 -52.00 -104.81
N LYS A 217 -13.17 -52.71 -103.74
CA LYS A 217 -13.08 -54.18 -103.75
C LYS A 217 -14.42 -54.85 -104.06
N GLN A 218 -15.53 -54.33 -103.53
CA GLN A 218 -16.87 -54.82 -103.86
C GLN A 218 -17.17 -54.68 -105.37
N LYS A 219 -16.82 -53.54 -105.99
CA LYS A 219 -16.97 -53.36 -107.44
C LYS A 219 -16.14 -54.36 -108.24
N GLN A 220 -14.88 -54.59 -107.84
CA GLN A 220 -14.01 -55.59 -108.47
C GLN A 220 -14.59 -57.01 -108.37
N ILE A 221 -15.11 -57.40 -107.21
CA ILE A 221 -15.76 -58.71 -107.02
C ILE A 221 -17.00 -58.84 -107.90
N ILE A 222 -17.85 -57.82 -107.98
CA ILE A 222 -19.04 -57.83 -108.87
C ILE A 222 -18.61 -58.01 -110.32
N GLN A 223 -17.58 -57.28 -110.77
CA GLN A 223 -17.04 -57.40 -112.12
C GLN A 223 -16.49 -58.81 -112.41
N GLN A 224 -15.73 -59.40 -111.48
CA GLN A 224 -15.26 -60.79 -111.61
C GLN A 224 -16.41 -61.80 -111.67
N ILE A 225 -17.50 -61.57 -110.91
CA ILE A 225 -18.69 -62.42 -110.97
C ILE A 225 -19.36 -62.32 -112.35
N ASP A 226 -19.45 -61.11 -112.92
CA ASP A 226 -20.02 -60.90 -114.26
C ASP A 226 -19.15 -61.51 -115.36
N GLU A 227 -17.81 -61.37 -115.26
CA GLU A 227 -16.84 -62.02 -116.16
C GLU A 227 -16.94 -63.56 -116.08
N ASN A 228 -16.99 -64.13 -114.87
CA ASN A 228 -17.16 -65.57 -114.68
C ASN A 228 -18.53 -66.08 -115.18
N LYS A 229 -19.59 -65.27 -115.11
CA LYS A 229 -20.91 -65.63 -115.69
C LYS A 229 -20.87 -65.64 -117.21
N GLU A 230 -20.18 -64.69 -117.85
CA GLU A 230 -19.99 -64.69 -119.30
C GLU A 230 -19.10 -65.87 -119.73
N GLU A 231 -18.06 -66.19 -118.97
CA GLU A 231 -17.22 -67.37 -119.23
C GLU A 231 -18.02 -68.68 -119.06
N GLN A 232 -18.92 -68.76 -118.07
CA GLN A 232 -19.86 -69.87 -117.94
C GLN A 232 -20.85 -69.95 -119.11
N LYS A 233 -21.41 -68.82 -119.59
CA LYS A 233 -22.26 -68.80 -120.79
C LYS A 233 -21.50 -69.26 -122.03
N GLN A 234 -20.26 -68.79 -122.21
CA GLN A 234 -19.41 -69.18 -123.33
C GLN A 234 -19.04 -70.66 -123.26
N ASN A 235 -18.75 -71.18 -122.06
CA ASN A 235 -18.53 -72.62 -121.86
C ASN A 235 -19.79 -73.43 -122.15
N ILE A 236 -20.99 -72.98 -121.75
CA ILE A 236 -22.27 -73.63 -122.09
C ILE A 236 -22.50 -73.63 -123.62
N ILE A 237 -22.23 -72.52 -124.31
CA ILE A 237 -22.31 -72.41 -125.78
C ILE A 237 -21.30 -73.36 -126.46
N ASN A 238 -20.07 -73.43 -125.95
CA ASN A 238 -19.02 -74.34 -126.45
C ASN A 238 -19.34 -75.82 -126.17
N THR A 239 -20.06 -76.14 -125.08
CA THR A 239 -20.53 -77.50 -124.82
C THR A 239 -21.69 -77.87 -125.75
N LEU A 240 -22.60 -76.94 -126.02
CA LEU A 240 -23.70 -77.13 -126.97
C LEU A 240 -23.20 -77.28 -128.42
N SER A 241 -22.13 -76.57 -128.80
CA SER A 241 -21.51 -76.69 -130.14
C SER A 241 -20.55 -77.89 -130.28
N ALA A 242 -20.03 -78.45 -129.16
CA ALA A 242 -19.34 -79.74 -129.17
C ALA A 242 -20.31 -80.95 -129.31
N LEU A 243 -21.59 -80.77 -128.98
CA LEU A 243 -22.63 -81.78 -129.15
C LEU A 243 -23.20 -81.87 -130.58
N ASP A 244 -22.94 -80.88 -131.44
CA ASP A 244 -23.39 -80.84 -132.84
C ASP A 244 -22.43 -81.53 -133.84
N PHE A 245 -21.33 -82.13 -133.38
CA PHE A 245 -20.32 -82.80 -134.22
C PHE A 245 -20.17 -84.32 -133.96
N GLN A 246 -21.21 -84.96 -133.43
CA GLN A 246 -21.27 -86.43 -133.29
C GLN A 246 -22.47 -87.09 -134.01
N LEU A 247 -22.95 -86.48 -135.09
CA LEU A 247 -23.83 -87.11 -136.08
C LEU A 247 -23.15 -87.07 -137.47
#